data_AF-G9G8F5-F1
#
_entry.id   AF-G9G8F5-F1
#
_cell.length_a   1.000
_cell.length_b   1.000
_cell.length_c   1.000
_cell.angle_alpha   90.00
_cell.angle_beta   90.00
_cell.angle_gamma   90.00
#
_symmetry.space_group_name_H-M   'P 1'
#
loop_
_entity.id
_entity.type
_entity.pdbx_description
1 polymer ?
#
loop_
_entity_poly.entity_id
_entity_poly.type
_entity_poly.pdbx_seq_one_letter_code
_entity_poly.pdbx_strand_id
1 'polypeptide(L)'
;MAEAFIQVVLDNVTSFLKGELVLLFGFQDEFQRLSSMFSTIQAVLEDAQEKQLNDKPLENWLQKLIAATYEVDDIVDEYKTKATRFLKSEYGRYHPKEIPFRHKVGKRMDQVMKKLDAIAEERRNFHLQEKIIERQAARRETGSILTEPQVYGRGKEEDEIVKIL
;
A
#
# COMPACT_ATOMS: atom_id res chain seq x y z
N MET A 1 8.44 5.42 -3.69
CA MET A 1 7.33 5.89 -2.82
C MET A 1 6.01 5.21 -3.18
N ALA A 2 5.65 5.14 -4.47
CA ALA A 2 4.43 4.46 -4.92
C ALA A 2 4.38 2.96 -4.57
N GLU A 3 5.52 2.26 -4.63
CA GLU A 3 5.63 0.82 -4.28
C GLU A 3 5.20 0.52 -2.84
N ALA A 4 5.80 1.21 -1.88
CA ALA A 4 5.48 1.03 -0.47
C ALA A 4 4.00 1.34 -0.18
N PHE A 5 3.44 2.38 -0.82
CA PHE A 5 2.03 2.71 -0.66
C PHE A 5 1.11 1.64 -1.24
N ILE A 6 1.36 1.19 -2.47
CA ILE A 6 0.56 0.12 -3.11
C ILE A 6 0.65 -1.19 -2.31
N GLN A 7 1.82 -1.52 -1.75
CA GLN A 7 1.99 -2.67 -0.85
C GLN A 7 1.08 -2.55 0.39
N VAL A 8 1.04 -1.39 1.04
CA VAL A 8 0.18 -1.17 2.21
C VAL A 8 -1.30 -1.34 1.86
N VAL A 9 -1.73 -0.79 0.71
CA VAL A 9 -3.12 -0.94 0.27
C VAL A 9 -3.44 -2.38 -0.10
N LEU A 10 -2.52 -3.11 -0.75
CA LEU A 10 -2.66 -4.54 -1.01
C LEU A 10 -2.79 -5.34 0.29
N ASP A 11 -1.97 -5.05 1.29
CA ASP A 11 -2.05 -5.69 2.61
C ASP A 11 -3.39 -5.38 3.30
N ASN A 12 -3.88 -4.14 3.20
CA ASN A 12 -5.19 -3.74 3.70
C ASN A 12 -6.33 -4.49 3.01
N VAL A 13 -6.30 -4.60 1.69
CA VAL A 13 -7.28 -5.32 0.86
C VAL A 13 -7.27 -6.81 1.17
N THR A 14 -6.09 -7.43 1.27
CA THR A 14 -5.96 -8.86 1.58
C THR A 14 -6.37 -9.18 3.02
N SER A 15 -6.04 -8.32 3.98
CA SER A 15 -6.53 -8.41 5.37
C SER A 15 -8.06 -8.29 5.40
N PHE A 16 -8.61 -7.36 4.64
CA PHE A 16 -10.05 -7.17 4.51
C PHE A 16 -10.75 -8.43 3.96
N LEU A 17 -10.21 -9.04 2.91
CA LEU A 17 -10.70 -10.30 2.34
C LEU A 17 -10.69 -11.48 3.32
N LYS A 18 -9.72 -11.51 4.25
CA LYS A 18 -9.62 -12.55 5.27
C LYS A 18 -10.59 -12.32 6.45
N GLY A 19 -11.16 -11.12 6.57
CA GLY A 19 -12.04 -10.74 7.66
C GLY A 19 -13.49 -11.16 7.43
N GLU A 20 -14.23 -11.36 8.52
CA GLU A 20 -15.67 -11.69 8.48
C GLU A 20 -16.54 -10.57 7.89
N LEU A 21 -16.01 -9.34 7.84
CA LEU A 21 -16.71 -8.19 7.29
C LEU A 21 -16.99 -8.36 5.78
N VAL A 22 -16.11 -9.01 5.02
CA VAL A 22 -16.35 -9.19 3.58
C VAL A 22 -17.64 -9.96 3.30
N LEU A 23 -17.94 -10.98 4.12
CA LEU A 23 -19.13 -11.83 4.02
C LEU A 23 -20.41 -11.06 4.32
N LEU A 24 -20.34 -10.11 5.25
CA LEU A 24 -21.47 -9.28 5.65
C LEU A 24 -21.99 -8.41 4.49
N PHE A 25 -21.12 -7.97 3.59
CA PHE A 25 -21.46 -6.96 2.60
C PHE A 25 -21.40 -7.44 1.16
N GLY A 26 -20.82 -8.62 0.89
CA GLY A 26 -20.92 -9.29 -0.41
C GLY A 26 -20.07 -8.68 -1.51
N PHE A 27 -18.96 -8.03 -1.16
CA PHE A 27 -18.01 -7.45 -2.13
C PHE A 27 -16.77 -8.34 -2.37
N GLN A 28 -16.87 -9.62 -2.05
CA GLN A 28 -15.72 -10.52 -2.01
C GLN A 28 -15.02 -10.62 -3.38
N ASP A 29 -15.80 -10.74 -4.45
CA ASP A 29 -15.27 -10.86 -5.81
C ASP A 29 -14.54 -9.59 -6.26
N GLU A 30 -15.09 -8.42 -5.91
CA GLU A 30 -14.49 -7.12 -6.21
C GLU A 30 -13.15 -6.94 -5.49
N PHE A 31 -13.11 -7.23 -4.18
CA PHE A 31 -11.88 -7.14 -3.41
C PHE A 31 -10.84 -8.19 -3.85
N GLN A 32 -11.27 -9.38 -4.29
CA GLN A 32 -10.37 -10.43 -4.79
C GLN A 32 -9.76 -10.04 -6.14
N ARG A 33 -10.56 -9.49 -7.06
CA ARG A 33 -10.05 -8.89 -8.30
C ARG A 33 -9.06 -7.77 -8.03
N LEU A 34 -9.38 -6.91 -7.06
CA LEU A 34 -8.54 -5.80 -6.67
C LEU A 34 -7.19 -6.26 -6.13
N SER A 35 -7.19 -7.26 -5.25
CA SER A 35 -5.97 -7.89 -4.75
C SER A 35 -5.13 -8.46 -5.88
N SER A 36 -5.74 -9.20 -6.82
CA SER A 36 -5.02 -9.78 -7.97
C SER A 36 -4.40 -8.68 -8.83
N MET A 37 -5.14 -7.62 -9.12
CA MET A 37 -4.67 -6.51 -9.95
C MET A 37 -3.47 -5.80 -9.30
N PHE A 38 -3.57 -5.47 -8.01
CA PHE A 38 -2.47 -4.84 -7.28
C PHE A 38 -1.23 -5.74 -7.20
N SER A 39 -1.40 -7.05 -7.00
CA SER A 39 -0.26 -7.98 -7.04
C SER A 39 0.43 -8.01 -8.40
N THR A 40 -0.33 -8.03 -9.51
CA THR A 40 0.24 -7.95 -10.87
C THR A 40 0.97 -6.63 -11.11
N ILE A 41 0.39 -5.53 -10.66
CA ILE A 41 0.98 -4.20 -10.81
C ILE A 41 2.26 -4.06 -9.99
N GLN A 42 2.29 -4.64 -8.78
CA GLN A 42 3.46 -4.62 -7.93
C GLN A 42 4.68 -5.26 -8.61
N ALA A 43 4.49 -6.35 -9.36
CA ALA A 43 5.57 -7.05 -10.06
C ALA A 43 6.29 -6.20 -11.13
N VAL A 44 5.64 -5.14 -11.62
CA VAL A 44 6.21 -4.22 -12.63
C VAL A 44 6.53 -2.84 -12.09
N LEU A 45 6.21 -2.56 -10.82
CA LEU A 45 6.26 -1.20 -10.31
C LEU A 45 7.69 -0.69 -10.10
N GLU A 46 8.62 -1.59 -9.81
CA GLU A 46 10.05 -1.27 -9.70
C GLU A 46 10.62 -0.84 -11.06
N ASP A 47 10.41 -1.66 -12.10
CA ASP A 47 10.81 -1.35 -13.48
C ASP A 47 10.14 -0.05 -13.99
N ALA A 48 8.86 0.14 -13.65
CA ALA A 48 8.13 1.35 -14.01
C ALA A 48 8.72 2.60 -13.34
N GLN A 49 9.10 2.54 -12.05
CA GLN A 49 9.69 3.69 -11.34
C GLN A 49 11.08 4.04 -11.86
N GLU A 50 11.90 3.05 -12.23
CA GLU A 50 13.21 3.29 -12.83
C GLU A 50 13.08 3.98 -14.21
N LYS A 51 12.13 3.54 -15.03
CA LYS A 51 11.90 4.08 -16.39
C LYS A 51 11.13 5.39 -16.40
N GLN A 52 10.36 5.68 -15.35
CA GLN A 52 9.50 6.88 -15.23
C GLN A 52 10.26 8.18 -15.50
N LEU A 53 11.51 8.28 -15.05
CA LEU A 53 12.31 9.51 -15.17
C LEU A 53 12.52 9.98 -16.62
N ASN A 54 12.45 9.05 -17.58
CA ASN A 54 12.70 9.32 -18.99
C ASN A 54 11.45 9.16 -19.87
N ASP A 55 10.32 8.73 -19.29
CA ASP A 55 9.07 8.42 -20.01
C ASP A 55 7.88 9.12 -19.35
N LYS A 56 7.51 10.29 -19.90
CA LYS A 56 6.37 11.09 -19.41
C LYS A 56 5.03 10.36 -19.50
N PRO A 57 4.72 9.64 -20.59
CA PRO A 57 3.56 8.75 -20.63
C PRO A 57 3.52 7.73 -19.47
N LEU A 58 4.66 7.12 -19.12
CA LEU A 58 4.76 6.18 -18.00
C LEU A 58 4.57 6.87 -16.64
N GLU A 59 5.08 8.09 -16.49
CA GLU A 59 4.82 8.93 -15.30
C GLU A 59 3.33 9.20 -15.11
N ASN A 60 2.63 9.60 -16.17
CA ASN A 60 1.19 9.84 -16.13
C ASN A 60 0.43 8.55 -15.75
N TRP A 61 0.80 7.42 -16.35
CA TRP A 61 0.22 6.12 -16.01
C TRP A 61 0.40 5.78 -14.52
N LEU A 62 1.60 5.96 -13.97
CA LEU A 62 1.88 5.76 -12.54
C LEU A 62 1.05 6.70 -11.65
N GLN A 63 0.89 7.97 -12.04
CA GLN A 63 0.06 8.92 -11.30
C GLN A 63 -1.42 8.50 -11.26
N LYS A 64 -1.98 8.05 -12.40
CA LYS A 64 -3.35 7.52 -12.46
C LYS A 64 -3.52 6.31 -11.55
N LEU A 65 -2.54 5.40 -11.57
CA LEU A 65 -2.53 4.23 -10.70
C LEU A 65 -2.52 4.60 -9.22
N ILE A 66 -1.65 5.53 -8.82
CA ILE A 66 -1.58 6.01 -7.42
C ILE A 66 -2.92 6.65 -7.01
N ALA A 67 -3.51 7.48 -7.88
CA ALA A 67 -4.81 8.10 -7.60
C ALA A 67 -5.93 7.06 -7.41
N ALA A 68 -5.99 6.05 -8.28
CA ALA A 68 -6.95 4.95 -8.12
C ALA A 68 -6.70 4.15 -6.84
N THR A 69 -5.44 3.97 -6.46
CA THR A 69 -5.05 3.29 -5.20
C THR A 69 -5.52 4.05 -3.97
N TYR A 70 -5.43 5.38 -3.97
CA TYR A 70 -6.00 6.21 -2.90
C TYR A 70 -7.53 6.07 -2.81
N GLU A 71 -8.23 6.05 -3.94
CA GLU A 71 -9.68 5.84 -3.94
C GLU A 71 -10.08 4.48 -3.34
N VAL A 72 -9.27 3.43 -3.55
CA VAL A 72 -9.46 2.11 -2.93
C VAL A 72 -9.28 2.20 -1.42
N ASP A 73 -8.17 2.76 -0.95
CA ASP A 73 -7.86 2.87 0.47
C ASP A 73 -8.98 3.61 1.23
N ASP A 74 -9.43 4.73 0.67
CA ASP A 74 -10.58 5.49 1.17
C ASP A 74 -11.86 4.65 1.28
N ILE A 75 -12.14 3.80 0.29
CA ILE A 75 -13.30 2.91 0.30
C ILE A 75 -13.16 1.85 1.41
N VAL A 76 -11.99 1.22 1.51
CA VAL A 76 -11.70 0.19 2.53
C VAL A 76 -11.85 0.77 3.93
N ASP A 77 -11.34 1.98 4.17
CA ASP A 77 -11.38 2.63 5.48
C ASP A 77 -12.75 3.20 5.83
N GLU A 78 -13.48 3.80 4.88
CA GLU A 78 -14.88 4.21 5.09
C GLU A 78 -15.72 2.98 5.49
N TYR A 79 -15.45 1.86 4.83
CA TYR A 79 -16.12 0.60 5.08
C TYR A 79 -15.82 0.07 6.49
N LYS A 80 -14.54 -0.11 6.85
CA LYS A 80 -14.14 -0.63 8.18
C LYS A 80 -14.77 0.20 9.30
N THR A 81 -14.70 1.52 9.15
CA THR A 81 -15.24 2.49 10.10
C THR A 81 -16.76 2.34 10.26
N LYS A 82 -17.52 2.32 9.16
CA LYS A 82 -18.99 2.27 9.25
C LYS A 82 -19.53 0.89 9.59
N ALA A 83 -18.92 -0.18 9.08
CA ALA A 83 -19.29 -1.54 9.46
C ALA A 83 -19.14 -1.76 10.97
N THR A 84 -18.02 -1.32 11.55
CA THR A 84 -17.80 -1.36 13.00
C THR A 84 -18.86 -0.54 13.75
N ARG A 85 -19.24 0.63 13.24
CA ARG A 85 -20.28 1.48 13.84
C ARG A 85 -21.66 0.84 13.81
N PHE A 86 -22.05 0.19 12.70
CA PHE A 86 -23.33 -0.51 12.61
C PHE A 86 -23.38 -1.70 13.56
N LEU A 87 -22.30 -2.50 13.62
CA LEU A 87 -22.21 -3.64 14.54
C LEU A 87 -22.30 -3.24 16.02
N LYS A 88 -21.79 -2.05 16.38
CA LYS A 88 -21.89 -1.49 17.74
C LYS A 88 -23.21 -0.79 18.05
N SER A 89 -24.10 -0.62 17.06
CA SER A 89 -25.39 0.02 17.25
C SER A 89 -26.40 -0.95 17.88
N GLU A 90 -27.46 -0.43 18.51
CA GLU A 90 -28.56 -1.24 19.06
C GLU A 90 -29.22 -2.15 18.02
N TYR A 91 -29.22 -1.73 16.76
CA TYR A 91 -29.80 -2.47 15.65
C TYR A 91 -28.83 -3.47 15.01
N GLY A 92 -27.55 -3.44 15.37
CA GLY A 92 -26.51 -4.28 14.79
C GLY A 92 -26.52 -4.25 13.25
N ARG A 93 -26.63 -5.44 12.64
CA ARG A 93 -26.72 -5.67 11.18
C ARG A 93 -28.04 -5.22 10.52
N TYR A 94 -29.01 -4.77 11.32
CA TYR A 94 -30.32 -4.31 10.83
C TYR A 94 -30.43 -2.78 10.87
N HIS A 95 -29.29 -2.09 10.96
CA HIS A 95 -29.28 -0.63 11.05
C HIS A 95 -29.85 -0.02 9.75
N PRO A 96 -30.88 0.86 9.80
CA PRO A 96 -31.56 1.37 8.60
C PRO A 96 -30.65 2.07 7.58
N LYS A 97 -29.54 2.66 8.05
CA LYS A 97 -28.54 3.32 7.19
C LYS A 97 -27.53 2.36 6.54
N GLU A 98 -27.58 1.07 6.85
CA GLU A 98 -26.64 0.08 6.32
C GLU A 98 -26.88 -0.12 4.82
N ILE A 99 -28.10 -0.50 4.40
CA ILE A 99 -28.44 -0.75 2.99
C ILE A 99 -28.02 0.39 2.04
N PRO A 100 -28.42 1.67 2.28
CA PRO A 100 -28.00 2.76 1.39
C PRO A 100 -26.49 2.99 1.42
N PHE A 101 -25.82 2.72 2.54
CA PHE A 101 -24.36 2.77 2.62
C PHE A 101 -23.71 1.67 1.77
N ARG A 102 -24.21 0.42 1.83
CA ARG A 102 -23.72 -0.69 0.99
C ARG A 102 -23.81 -0.32 -0.48
N HIS A 103 -24.95 0.20 -0.91
CA HIS A 103 -25.16 0.60 -2.30
C HIS A 103 -24.19 1.72 -2.72
N LYS A 104 -23.98 2.74 -1.88
CA LYS A 104 -23.03 3.82 -2.13
C LYS A 104 -21.61 3.29 -2.30
N VAL A 105 -21.16 2.43 -1.38
CA VAL A 105 -19.82 1.84 -1.43
C VAL A 105 -19.65 0.96 -2.66
N GLY A 106 -20.63 0.08 -2.94
CA GLY A 106 -20.58 -0.80 -4.11
C GLY A 106 -20.47 -0.02 -5.42
N LYS A 107 -21.23 1.08 -5.56
CA LYS A 107 -21.13 1.94 -6.75
C LYS A 107 -19.75 2.60 -6.89
N ARG A 108 -19.16 3.07 -5.79
CA ARG A 108 -17.80 3.63 -5.80
C ARG A 108 -16.77 2.56 -6.15
N MET A 109 -16.91 1.36 -5.59
CA MET A 109 -16.01 0.24 -5.86
C MET A 109 -16.06 -0.18 -7.34
N ASP A 110 -17.26 -0.31 -7.91
CA ASP A 110 -17.44 -0.59 -9.33
C ASP A 110 -16.78 0.48 -10.24
N GLN A 111 -16.90 1.76 -9.87
CA GLN A 111 -16.24 2.85 -10.60
C GLN A 111 -14.71 2.75 -10.53
N VAL A 112 -14.16 2.47 -9.35
CA VAL A 112 -12.71 2.34 -9.15
C VAL A 112 -12.15 1.11 -9.86
N MET A 113 -12.85 -0.02 -9.83
CA MET A 113 -12.46 -1.20 -10.60
C MET A 113 -12.39 -0.92 -12.10
N LYS A 114 -13.40 -0.23 -12.66
CA LYS A 114 -13.38 0.16 -14.08
C LYS A 114 -12.20 1.07 -14.44
N LYS A 115 -11.83 1.98 -13.53
CA LYS A 115 -10.63 2.82 -13.70
C LYS A 115 -9.37 1.98 -13.68
N LEU A 116 -9.26 1.04 -12.74
CA LEU A 116 -8.11 0.14 -12.63
C LEU A 116 -7.97 -0.79 -13.84
N ASP A 117 -9.08 -1.30 -14.38
CA ASP A 117 -9.09 -2.08 -15.62
C ASP A 117 -8.55 -1.26 -16.80
N ALA A 118 -8.99 0.00 -16.93
CA ALA A 118 -8.47 0.89 -17.96
C ALA A 118 -6.96 1.17 -17.79
N ILE A 119 -6.49 1.38 -16.56
CA ILE A 119 -5.07 1.55 -16.24
C ILE A 119 -4.28 0.27 -16.57
N ALA A 120 -4.83 -0.90 -16.26
CA ALA A 120 -4.21 -2.18 -16.57
C ALA A 120 -4.09 -2.43 -18.09
N GLU A 121 -5.06 -1.97 -18.88
CA GLU A 121 -4.95 -2.01 -20.35
C GLU A 121 -3.92 -1.01 -20.88
N GLU A 122 -3.85 0.21 -20.33
CA GLU A 122 -2.80 1.19 -20.68
C GLU A 122 -1.38 0.65 -20.44
N ARG A 123 -1.20 -0.22 -19.41
CA ARG A 123 0.08 -0.88 -19.09
C ARG A 123 0.70 -1.56 -20.32
N ARG A 124 -0.12 -2.14 -21.21
CA ARG A 124 0.35 -2.92 -22.37
C ARG A 124 1.22 -2.09 -23.33
N ASN A 125 1.12 -0.77 -23.28
CA ASN A 125 1.88 0.13 -24.14
C ASN A 125 3.34 0.33 -23.69
N PHE A 126 3.67 0.01 -22.43
CA PHE A 126 4.94 0.38 -21.81
C PHE A 126 6.00 -0.73 -21.79
N HIS A 127 5.69 -1.93 -22.29
CA HIS A 127 6.61 -3.08 -22.34
C HIS A 127 7.37 -3.32 -21.01
N LEU A 128 6.66 -3.17 -19.88
CA LEU A 128 7.25 -3.30 -18.55
C LEU A 128 7.64 -4.75 -18.27
N GLN A 129 8.85 -4.95 -17.77
CA GLN A 129 9.34 -6.28 -17.41
C GLN A 129 8.97 -6.59 -15.96
N GLU A 130 8.45 -7.80 -15.73
CA GLU A 130 8.25 -8.32 -14.38
C GLU A 130 9.62 -8.70 -13.82
N LYS A 131 10.11 -7.95 -12.83
CA LYS A 131 11.24 -8.40 -12.03
C LYS A 131 10.72 -9.53 -11.15
N ILE A 132 11.26 -10.73 -11.32
CA ILE A 132 11.13 -11.80 -10.32
C ILE A 132 11.79 -11.23 -9.07
N ILE A 133 10.98 -10.89 -8.06
CA ILE A 133 11.48 -10.40 -6.78
C ILE A 133 12.16 -11.58 -6.06
N GLU A 134 13.35 -11.97 -6.53
CA GLU A 134 14.33 -12.54 -5.62
C GLU A 134 14.65 -11.40 -4.66
N ARG A 135 14.05 -11.43 -3.47
CA ARG A 135 14.44 -10.58 -2.35
C ARG A 135 15.86 -10.94 -1.91
N GLN A 136 16.85 -10.72 -2.77
CA GLN A 136 18.14 -10.26 -2.29
C GLN A 136 17.87 -8.85 -1.82
N ALA A 137 17.58 -8.72 -0.53
CA ALA A 137 17.72 -7.46 0.14
C ALA A 137 19.16 -6.99 -0.13
N ALA A 138 19.33 -6.17 -1.18
CA ALA A 138 20.53 -5.41 -1.39
C ALA A 138 20.60 -4.50 -0.18
N ARG A 139 21.27 -5.00 0.86
CA ARG A 139 21.58 -4.29 2.09
C ARG A 139 22.21 -3.00 1.60
N ARG A 140 21.52 -1.88 1.76
CA ARG A 140 22.21 -0.60 1.78
C ARG A 140 23.27 -0.74 2.84
N GLU A 141 24.54 -0.66 2.44
CA GLU A 141 25.62 -0.47 3.38
C GLU A 141 25.51 0.97 3.92
N THR A 142 24.57 1.17 4.83
CA THR A 142 24.37 2.43 5.56
C THR A 142 25.17 2.49 6.85
N GLY A 143 26.16 1.60 7.02
CA GLY A 143 27.03 1.61 8.18
C GLY A 143 28.45 1.27 7.81
N SER A 144 29.38 2.21 8.01
CA SER A 144 30.69 1.80 8.46
C SER A 144 30.50 1.27 9.88
N ILE A 145 30.73 -0.02 10.10
CA ILE A 145 31.16 -0.45 11.42
C ILE A 145 32.55 0.17 11.55
N LEU A 146 32.61 1.38 12.08
CA LEU A 146 33.83 1.89 12.67
C LEU A 146 34.05 1.01 13.90
N THR A 147 34.94 0.02 13.79
CA THR A 147 35.66 -0.40 14.99
C THR A 147 36.23 0.88 15.58
N GLU A 148 35.78 1.27 16.77
CA GLU A 148 36.28 2.47 17.42
C GLU A 148 37.81 2.42 17.39
N PRO A 149 38.50 3.41 16.80
CA PRO A 149 39.94 3.42 16.83
C PRO A 149 40.35 3.46 18.30
N GLN A 150 41.24 2.56 18.70
CA GLN A 150 41.74 2.48 20.07
C GLN A 150 42.45 3.80 20.40
N VAL A 151 41.75 4.70 21.11
CA VAL A 151 42.23 6.06 21.38
C VAL A 151 43.30 6.00 22.47
N TYR A 152 44.56 6.08 22.07
CA TYR A 152 45.68 6.22 23.01
C TYR A 152 45.94 7.68 23.35
N GLY A 153 46.14 7.97 24.65
CA GLY A 153 46.65 9.26 25.12
C GLY A 153 45.62 10.26 25.66
N ARG A 154 44.32 9.95 25.64
CA ARG A 154 43.24 10.84 26.16
C ARG A 154 42.70 10.47 27.54
N GLY A 155 43.28 9.49 28.24
CA GLY A 155 42.74 9.05 29.55
C GLY A 155 42.69 10.15 30.61
N LYS A 156 43.60 11.13 30.56
CA LYS A 156 43.63 12.23 31.54
C LYS A 156 42.45 13.21 31.37
N GLU A 157 41.98 13.38 30.14
CA GLU A 157 40.85 14.27 29.79
C GLU A 157 39.51 13.57 30.07
N GLU A 158 39.47 12.25 29.90
CA GLU A 158 38.32 11.42 30.29
C GLU A 158 38.05 11.48 31.80
N ASP A 159 39.09 11.31 32.62
CA ASP A 159 38.99 11.41 34.09
C ASP A 159 38.55 12.80 34.57
N GLU A 160 38.93 13.87 33.85
CA GLU A 160 38.56 15.24 34.18
C GLU A 160 37.08 15.53 33.85
N ILE A 161 36.56 14.97 32.75
CA ILE A 161 35.15 15.05 32.37
C ILE A 161 34.27 14.25 33.33
N VAL A 162 34.68 13.04 33.73
CA VAL A 162 33.94 12.22 34.71
C VAL A 162 33.82 12.92 36.07
N LYS A 163 34.78 13.78 36.42
CA LYS A 163 34.77 14.55 37.67
C LYS A 163 33.80 15.73 37.69
N ILE A 164 33.33 16.17 36.51
CA ILE A 164 32.42 17.31 36.36
C ILE A 164 30.95 16.84 36.29
N LEU A 165 30.71 15.55 36.02
CA LEU A 165 29.39 14.90 36.05
C LEU A 165 29.05 14.37 37.44
#